data_AF-A0AAD3D5P5-F1
#
_entry.id   AF-A0AAD3D5P5-F1
#
_cell.length_a   1.000
_cell.length_b   1.000
_cell.length_c   1.000
_cell.angle_alpha   90.00
_cell.angle_beta   90.00
_cell.angle_gamma   90.00
#
_symmetry.space_group_name_H-M   'P 1'
#
loop_
_entity.id
_entity.type
_entity.pdbx_description
1 polymer ?
#
loop_
_entity_poly.entity_id
_entity_poly.type
_entity_poly.pdbx_seq_one_letter_code
_entity_poly.pdbx_strand_id
1 'polypeptide(L)'
;MADTIIRIEEYAFIHCRSLTYIKWSTNLEFPQNVELAHDVFTRAKFLDKSPFPNTRTSYEENCQEIHAWMKNINNHEDYALHRACSSYQPLKEVIMSITEKKGLQAFKVKNEMGITPSQYLKENPYRDIKEKDIIESYIMKMMGENIDIE
;
A
#
# COMPACT_ATOMS: atom_id res chain seq x y z
N MET A 1 17.12 -11.29 12.70
CA MET A 1 18.04 -10.74 11.66
C MET A 1 17.65 -9.28 11.49
N ALA A 2 18.61 -8.37 11.32
CA ALA A 2 18.36 -6.94 11.45
C ALA A 2 17.52 -6.38 10.28
N ASP A 3 16.19 -6.49 10.41
CA ASP A 3 15.18 -5.94 9.48
C ASP A 3 14.99 -4.43 9.65
N THR A 4 16.07 -3.72 9.96
CA THR A 4 16.05 -2.28 10.19
C THR A 4 16.84 -1.61 9.09
N ILE A 5 16.22 -1.52 7.91
CA ILE A 5 16.60 -0.45 6.99
C ILE A 5 16.32 0.84 7.75
N ILE A 6 17.37 1.57 8.10
CA ILE A 6 17.28 2.89 8.75
C ILE A 6 17.44 4.01 7.72
N ARG A 7 18.01 3.69 6.55
CA ARG A 7 18.29 4.67 5.50
C ARG A 7 18.36 4.01 4.13
N ILE A 8 17.82 4.68 3.11
CA ILE A 8 18.06 4.37 1.70
C ILE A 8 18.90 5.49 1.11
N GLU A 9 20.07 5.14 0.58
CA GLU A 9 21.07 6.10 0.10
C GLU A 9 20.73 6.73 -1.24
N GLU A 10 21.47 7.80 -1.54
CA GLU A 10 21.31 8.61 -2.74
C GLU A 10 21.31 7.75 -3.99
N TYR A 11 20.42 8.07 -4.93
CA TYR A 11 20.32 7.39 -6.23
C TYR A 11 19.97 5.90 -6.23
N ALA A 12 19.59 5.29 -5.10
CA ALA A 12 19.35 3.84 -5.00
C ALA A 12 18.39 3.29 -6.07
N PHE A 13 17.38 4.09 -6.50
CA PHE A 13 16.42 3.71 -7.53
C PHE A 13 16.33 4.72 -8.69
N ILE A 14 17.33 5.59 -8.91
CA ILE A 14 17.28 6.65 -9.95
C ILE A 14 17.07 6.11 -11.39
N HIS A 15 17.49 4.87 -11.64
CA HIS A 15 17.36 4.23 -12.95
C HIS A 15 16.21 3.23 -13.03
N CYS A 16 15.43 3.08 -11.96
CA CYS A 16 14.26 2.22 -11.92
C CYS A 16 13.06 2.91 -12.58
N ARG A 17 13.17 3.22 -13.87
CA ARG A 17 12.11 3.87 -14.66
C ARG A 17 10.83 3.03 -14.79
N SER A 18 10.92 1.73 -14.53
CA SER A 18 9.75 0.83 -14.51
C SER A 18 9.14 0.67 -13.12
N LEU A 19 9.68 1.34 -12.09
CA LEU A 19 9.13 1.30 -10.73
C LEU A 19 7.80 2.08 -10.70
N THR A 20 6.70 1.34 -10.62
CA THR A 20 5.32 1.88 -10.69
C THR A 20 4.67 2.05 -9.34
N TYR A 21 5.19 1.42 -8.30
CA TYR A 21 4.84 1.67 -6.91
C TYR A 21 5.93 1.13 -5.98
N ILE A 22 5.90 1.58 -4.73
CA ILE A 22 6.79 1.08 -3.67
C ILE A 22 5.91 0.52 -2.56
N LYS A 23 6.33 -0.64 -2.05
CA LYS A 23 5.73 -1.31 -0.91
C LYS A 23 6.74 -1.34 0.22
N TRP A 24 6.31 -0.98 1.41
CA TRP A 24 7.11 -1.05 2.64
C TRP A 24 6.64 -2.24 3.49
N SER A 25 7.57 -2.95 4.11
CA SER A 25 7.31 -4.23 4.79
C SER A 25 6.66 -4.08 6.18
N THR A 26 6.65 -2.92 6.81
CA THR A 26 6.18 -2.84 8.20
C THR A 26 4.67 -2.71 8.33
N ASN A 27 4.15 -3.44 9.33
CA ASN A 27 2.73 -3.54 9.63
C ASN A 27 2.17 -2.15 9.97
N LEU A 28 1.20 -1.73 9.16
CA LEU A 28 0.27 -0.62 9.39
C LEU A 28 0.82 0.81 9.30
N GLU A 29 2.13 1.03 9.37
CA GLU A 29 2.73 2.35 9.19
C GLU A 29 3.98 2.28 8.29
N PHE A 30 4.17 3.31 7.47
CA PHE A 30 5.47 3.55 6.85
C PHE A 30 6.52 3.49 7.97
N PRO A 31 7.67 2.82 7.80
CA PRO A 31 8.70 2.82 8.82
C PRO A 31 9.16 4.26 9.01
N GLN A 32 8.61 4.97 10.00
CA GLN A 32 8.84 6.41 10.19
C GLN A 32 10.35 6.71 10.29
N ASN A 33 11.09 5.71 10.75
CA ASN A 33 12.52 5.70 10.98
C ASN A 33 13.39 5.40 9.75
N VAL A 34 12.81 5.12 8.57
CA VAL A 34 13.57 5.06 7.32
C VAL A 34 13.79 6.48 6.81
N GLU A 35 15.05 6.90 6.84
CA GLU A 35 15.52 8.09 6.13
C GLU A 35 15.64 7.77 4.63
N LEU A 36 15.12 8.65 3.78
CA LEU A 36 15.35 8.59 2.35
C LEU A 36 16.34 9.70 2.02
N ALA A 37 17.50 9.35 1.47
CA ALA A 37 18.47 10.33 1.01
C ALA A 37 17.93 11.13 -0.21
N HIS A 38 18.73 12.06 -0.69
CA HIS A 38 18.41 12.82 -1.90
C HIS A 38 18.31 11.90 -3.12
N ASP A 39 17.52 12.26 -4.12
CA ASP A 39 17.37 11.55 -5.40
C ASP A 39 17.09 10.02 -5.37
N VAL A 40 16.68 9.44 -4.25
CA VAL A 40 16.43 7.99 -4.11
C VAL A 40 15.53 7.46 -5.21
N PHE A 41 14.45 8.20 -5.53
CA PHE A 41 13.43 7.78 -6.50
C PHE A 41 13.33 8.69 -7.72
N THR A 42 14.33 9.55 -7.96
CA THR A 42 14.29 10.50 -9.08
C THR A 42 14.09 9.77 -10.40
N ARG A 43 13.13 10.22 -11.22
CA ARG A 43 12.72 9.61 -12.51
C ARG A 43 12.02 8.24 -12.40
N ALA A 44 11.61 7.82 -11.21
CA ALA A 44 10.73 6.67 -11.08
C ALA A 44 9.35 7.00 -11.66
N LYS A 45 8.75 6.06 -12.40
CA LYS A 45 7.47 6.27 -13.08
C LYS A 45 6.30 6.44 -12.12
N PHE A 46 6.40 5.90 -10.90
CA PHE A 46 5.38 6.12 -9.88
C PHE A 46 5.21 7.61 -9.52
N LEU A 47 6.25 8.44 -9.69
CA LEU A 47 6.16 9.89 -9.46
C LEU A 47 5.24 10.61 -10.46
N ASP A 48 4.90 9.99 -11.60
CA ASP A 48 3.86 10.49 -12.51
C ASP A 48 2.48 10.57 -11.86
N LYS A 49 2.28 9.90 -10.72
CA LYS A 49 1.06 9.92 -9.92
C LYS A 49 1.15 10.86 -8.72
N SER A 50 2.34 11.41 -8.47
CA SER A 50 2.53 12.36 -7.37
C SER A 50 1.88 13.70 -7.71
N PRO A 51 1.48 14.50 -6.70
CA PRO A 51 1.02 15.87 -6.92
C PRO A 51 2.17 16.81 -7.35
N PHE A 52 3.41 16.31 -7.38
CA PHE A 52 4.60 17.06 -7.74
C PHE A 52 4.95 16.83 -9.22
N PRO A 53 5.48 17.85 -9.92
CA PRO A 53 6.00 17.65 -11.26
C PRO A 53 7.08 16.55 -11.28
N ASN A 54 7.00 15.61 -12.22
CA ASN A 54 8.04 14.58 -12.39
C ASN A 54 9.21 15.14 -13.23
N THR A 55 9.89 16.14 -12.69
CA THR A 55 11.12 16.70 -13.24
C THR A 55 12.24 16.57 -12.21
N ARG A 56 13.50 16.55 -12.68
CA ARG A 56 14.65 16.51 -11.79
C ARG A 56 14.64 17.69 -10.80
N THR A 57 14.41 18.89 -11.31
CA THR A 57 14.35 20.13 -10.53
C THR A 57 13.25 20.10 -9.48
N SER A 58 12.05 19.59 -9.84
CA SER A 58 10.95 19.44 -8.89
C SER A 58 11.28 18.47 -7.77
N TYR A 59 11.99 17.38 -8.06
CA TYR A 59 12.43 16.46 -7.00
C TYR A 59 13.48 17.09 -6.09
N GLU A 60 14.47 17.77 -6.66
CA GLU A 60 15.50 18.50 -5.91
C GLU A 60 14.87 19.54 -4.96
N GLU A 61 13.86 20.27 -5.42
CA GLU A 61 13.17 21.32 -4.67
C GLU A 61 12.16 20.80 -3.65
N ASN A 62 11.53 19.64 -3.89
CA ASN A 62 10.41 19.11 -3.09
C ASN A 62 10.72 17.73 -2.48
N CYS A 63 11.99 17.37 -2.31
CA CYS A 63 12.39 16.01 -1.92
C CYS A 63 11.73 15.57 -0.59
N GLN A 64 11.64 16.48 0.39
CA GLN A 64 11.04 16.22 1.69
C GLN A 64 9.53 16.00 1.59
N GLU A 65 8.85 16.81 0.78
CA GLU A 65 7.41 16.73 0.53
C GLU A 65 7.05 15.46 -0.25
N ILE A 66 7.87 15.09 -1.25
CA ILE A 66 7.73 13.83 -1.99
C ILE A 66 7.91 12.66 -1.04
N HIS A 67 8.93 12.68 -0.18
CA HIS A 67 9.10 11.64 0.84
C HIS A 67 7.88 11.59 1.75
N ALA A 68 7.44 12.70 2.31
CA ALA A 68 6.27 12.76 3.18
C ALA A 68 5.01 12.23 2.49
N TRP A 69 4.78 12.59 1.23
CA TRP A 69 3.68 12.06 0.43
C TRP A 69 3.78 10.54 0.26
N MET A 70 4.95 10.02 -0.10
CA MET A 70 5.19 8.58 -0.20
C MET A 70 4.96 7.85 1.13
N LYS A 71 5.32 8.50 2.25
CA LYS A 71 5.06 7.96 3.60
C LYS A 71 3.57 7.88 3.92
N ASN A 72 2.75 8.77 3.36
CA ASN A 72 1.36 8.95 3.77
C ASN A 72 0.32 8.46 2.76
N ILE A 73 0.72 7.94 1.61
CA ILE A 73 -0.18 7.64 0.49
C ILE A 73 -1.34 6.68 0.78
N ASN A 74 -1.16 5.79 1.76
CA ASN A 74 -2.18 4.87 2.23
C ASN A 74 -2.56 5.13 3.70
N ASN A 75 -2.16 6.26 4.30
CA ASN A 75 -2.34 6.52 5.73
C ASN A 75 -3.78 6.97 6.06
N HIS A 76 -4.55 7.43 5.07
CA HIS A 76 -5.97 7.73 5.25
C HIS A 76 -6.76 6.47 5.65
N GLU A 77 -7.76 6.60 6.52
CA GLU A 77 -8.54 5.45 7.02
C GLU A 77 -9.37 4.77 5.92
N ASP A 78 -9.68 5.49 4.84
CA ASP A 78 -10.29 4.91 3.64
C ASP A 78 -9.39 3.89 2.94
N TYR A 79 -8.08 3.98 3.17
CA TYR A 79 -7.08 3.09 2.60
C TYR A 79 -6.59 2.02 3.58
N ALA A 80 -7.30 1.79 4.69
CA ALA A 80 -6.99 0.70 5.63
C ALA A 80 -6.89 -0.67 4.93
N LEU A 81 -7.76 -0.96 3.95
CA LEU A 81 -7.70 -2.21 3.20
C LEU A 81 -6.46 -2.28 2.28
N HIS A 82 -6.03 -1.15 1.71
CA HIS A 82 -4.78 -1.08 0.95
C HIS A 82 -3.59 -1.45 1.84
N ARG A 83 -3.51 -0.84 3.04
CA ARG A 83 -2.45 -1.13 4.03
C ARG A 83 -2.43 -2.61 4.42
N ALA A 84 -3.59 -3.19 4.72
CA ALA A 84 -3.70 -4.60 5.10
C ALA A 84 -3.27 -5.55 3.96
N CYS A 85 -3.70 -5.29 2.73
CA CYS A 85 -3.32 -6.10 1.57
C CYS A 85 -1.84 -5.93 1.18
N SER A 86 -1.27 -4.74 1.42
CA SER A 86 0.12 -4.43 1.12
C SER A 86 1.11 -4.79 2.23
N SER A 87 0.69 -5.29 3.39
CA SER A 87 1.61 -5.61 4.50
C SER A 87 2.60 -6.71 4.12
N TYR A 88 3.71 -6.84 4.86
CA TYR A 88 4.68 -7.91 4.62
C TYR A 88 4.04 -9.29 4.71
N GLN A 89 3.15 -9.52 5.68
CA GLN A 89 2.35 -10.74 5.75
C GLN A 89 0.88 -10.35 5.94
N PRO A 90 0.09 -10.30 4.86
CA PRO A 90 -1.33 -10.00 4.95
C PRO A 90 -2.01 -11.04 5.83
N LEU A 91 -2.76 -10.59 6.83
CA LEU A 91 -3.51 -11.46 7.73
C LEU A 91 -4.96 -11.53 7.28
N LYS A 92 -5.48 -12.75 7.16
CA LYS A 92 -6.83 -13.01 6.66
C LYS A 92 -7.87 -12.34 7.53
N GLU A 93 -7.69 -12.44 8.84
CA GLU A 93 -8.59 -11.92 9.88
C GLU A 93 -8.67 -10.39 9.82
N VAL A 94 -7.53 -9.72 9.62
CA VAL A 94 -7.46 -8.25 9.50
C VAL A 94 -8.14 -7.78 8.23
N ILE A 95 -7.81 -8.39 7.08
CA ILE A 95 -8.44 -8.08 5.79
C ILE A 95 -9.95 -8.29 5.88
N MET A 96 -10.37 -9.41 6.46
CA MET A 96 -11.77 -9.76 6.63
C MET A 96 -12.49 -8.73 7.52
N SER A 97 -11.95 -8.37 8.68
CA SER A 97 -12.56 -7.38 9.57
C SER A 97 -12.74 -6.01 8.92
N ILE A 98 -11.77 -5.56 8.11
CA ILE A 98 -11.90 -4.31 7.35
C ILE A 98 -12.95 -4.44 6.25
N THR A 99 -12.98 -5.58 5.56
CA THR A 99 -13.94 -5.89 4.50
C THR A 99 -15.37 -5.97 5.03
N GLU A 100 -15.57 -6.49 6.24
CA GLU A 100 -16.86 -6.48 6.94
C GLU A 100 -17.39 -5.06 7.15
N LYS A 101 -16.52 -4.15 7.60
CA LYS A 101 -16.89 -2.75 7.86
C LYS A 101 -17.12 -1.93 6.58
N LYS A 102 -16.33 -2.16 5.53
CA LYS A 102 -16.35 -1.34 4.30
C LYS A 102 -17.09 -1.99 3.12
N GLY A 103 -17.43 -3.26 3.23
CA GLY A 103 -18.04 -4.08 2.18
C GLY A 103 -17.05 -4.54 1.10
N LEU A 104 -17.45 -5.54 0.30
CA LEU A 104 -16.63 -6.12 -0.78
C LEU A 104 -16.19 -5.11 -1.84
N GLN A 105 -16.97 -4.05 -2.05
CA GLN A 105 -16.64 -2.97 -2.99
C GLN A 105 -15.31 -2.26 -2.64
N ALA A 106 -14.88 -2.31 -1.38
CA ALA A 106 -13.62 -1.73 -0.94
C ALA A 106 -12.39 -2.29 -1.69
N PHE A 107 -12.45 -3.55 -2.16
CA PHE A 107 -11.40 -4.16 -2.99
C PHE A 107 -11.19 -3.48 -4.35
N LYS A 108 -12.18 -2.71 -4.82
CA LYS A 108 -12.14 -2.01 -6.12
C LYS A 108 -11.81 -0.52 -6.00
N VAL A 109 -11.78 0.02 -4.78
CA VAL A 109 -11.44 1.42 -4.53
C VAL A 109 -9.96 1.62 -4.84
N LYS A 110 -9.63 2.68 -5.58
CA LYS A 110 -8.24 3.05 -5.89
C LYS A 110 -7.74 4.07 -4.86
N ASN A 111 -6.48 3.93 -4.46
CA ASN A 111 -5.77 5.00 -3.74
C ASN A 111 -5.30 6.10 -4.72
N GLU A 112 -4.54 7.07 -4.20
CA GLU A 112 -3.96 8.18 -4.98
C GLU A 112 -3.04 7.70 -6.12
N MET A 113 -2.46 6.50 -6.00
CA MET A 113 -1.65 5.89 -7.07
C MET A 113 -2.47 5.20 -8.16
N GLY A 114 -3.79 5.13 -7.98
CA GLY A 114 -4.66 4.36 -8.86
C GLY A 114 -4.61 2.85 -8.63
N ILE A 115 -4.04 2.40 -7.50
CA ILE A 115 -3.85 0.99 -7.13
C ILE A 115 -4.98 0.57 -6.21
N THR A 116 -5.55 -0.62 -6.42
CA THR A 116 -6.60 -1.18 -5.55
C THR A 116 -6.04 -2.15 -4.51
N PRO A 117 -6.78 -2.47 -3.42
CA PRO A 117 -6.38 -3.52 -2.50
C PRO A 117 -6.23 -4.89 -3.16
N SER A 118 -7.09 -5.23 -4.13
CA SER A 118 -6.95 -6.45 -4.93
C SER A 118 -5.60 -6.51 -5.64
N GLN A 119 -5.12 -5.41 -6.21
CA GLN A 119 -3.82 -5.35 -6.88
C GLN A 119 -2.68 -5.52 -5.86
N TYR A 120 -2.74 -4.83 -4.71
CA TYR A 120 -1.76 -5.02 -3.65
C TYR A 120 -1.71 -6.46 -3.16
N LEU A 121 -2.86 -7.07 -2.85
CA LEU A 121 -2.93 -8.47 -2.45
C LEU A 121 -2.48 -9.40 -3.59
N LYS A 122 -2.75 -9.03 -4.85
CA LYS A 122 -2.36 -9.84 -6.01
C LYS A 122 -0.85 -9.91 -6.20
N GLU A 123 -0.18 -8.80 -5.95
CA GLU A 123 1.25 -8.63 -6.23
C GLU A 123 2.12 -8.88 -5.00
N ASN A 124 1.52 -9.11 -3.84
CA ASN A 124 2.22 -9.42 -2.61
C ASN A 124 2.88 -10.82 -2.68
N PRO A 125 4.23 -10.91 -2.68
CA PRO A 125 4.93 -12.19 -2.81
C PRO A 125 4.85 -13.06 -1.54
N TYR A 126 4.43 -12.49 -0.43
CA TYR A 126 4.33 -13.13 0.88
C TYR A 126 2.89 -13.47 1.27
N ARG A 127 1.96 -13.40 0.32
CA ARG A 127 0.57 -13.77 0.59
C ARG A 127 0.44 -15.29 0.63
N ASP A 128 -0.28 -15.76 1.64
CA ASP A 128 -0.85 -17.11 1.66
C ASP A 128 -2.36 -17.09 1.36
N ILE A 129 -2.89 -15.90 1.08
CA ILE A 129 -4.32 -15.63 0.99
C ILE A 129 -4.69 -15.24 -0.44
N LYS A 130 -5.78 -15.81 -0.96
CA LYS A 130 -6.40 -15.35 -2.20
C LYS A 130 -7.60 -14.47 -1.87
N GLU A 131 -7.81 -13.43 -2.69
CA GLU A 131 -9.00 -12.57 -2.58
C GLU A 131 -10.30 -13.37 -2.62
N LYS A 132 -10.35 -14.42 -3.44
CA LYS A 132 -11.49 -15.35 -3.50
C LYS A 132 -11.83 -15.94 -2.13
N ASP A 133 -10.83 -16.32 -1.33
CA ASP A 133 -11.04 -16.93 -0.02
C ASP A 133 -11.64 -15.91 0.98
N ILE A 134 -11.30 -14.63 0.83
CA ILE A 134 -11.92 -13.53 1.60
C ILE A 134 -13.37 -13.36 1.19
N ILE A 135 -13.65 -13.30 -0.11
CA ILE A 135 -15.01 -13.14 -0.65
C ILE A 135 -15.92 -14.29 -0.19
N GLU A 136 -15.44 -15.54 -0.30
CA GLU A 136 -16.19 -16.71 0.16
C GLU A 136 -16.47 -16.64 1.67
N SER A 137 -15.46 -16.29 2.46
CA SER A 137 -15.63 -16.13 3.92
C SER A 137 -16.65 -15.04 4.27
N TYR A 138 -16.64 -13.92 3.53
CA TYR A 138 -17.58 -12.82 3.69
C TYR A 138 -19.01 -13.23 3.36
N ILE A 139 -19.23 -13.88 2.23
CA ILE A 139 -20.56 -14.34 1.82
C ILE A 139 -21.11 -15.35 2.85
N MET A 140 -20.30 -16.33 3.27
CA MET A 140 -20.73 -17.33 4.25
C MET A 140 -21.13 -16.69 5.58
N LYS A 141 -20.38 -15.69 6.05
CA LYS A 141 -20.71 -14.93 7.26
C LYS A 141 -22.03 -14.17 7.12
N MET A 142 -22.18 -13.40 6.03
CA MET A 142 -23.41 -12.64 5.77
C MET A 142 -24.63 -13.56 5.58
N MET A 143 -24.46 -14.77 5.06
CA MET A 143 -25.54 -15.75 4.94
C MET A 143 -25.93 -16.36 6.29
N GLY A 144 -24.96 -16.59 7.19
CA GLY A 144 -25.23 -17.09 8.54
C GLY A 144 -25.93 -16.06 9.44
N GLU A 145 -25.55 -14.78 9.34
CA GLU A 145 -26.18 -13.69 10.10
C GLU A 145 -27.62 -13.39 9.66
N ASN A 146 -28.03 -13.79 8.45
CA ASN A 146 -29.39 -13.61 7.94
C ASN A 146 -30.37 -14.73 8.32
N ILE A 147 -29.93 -15.77 9.03
CA ILE A 147 -30.78 -16.91 9.44
C ILE A 147 -31.43 -16.68 10.81
N ASP A 148 -30.99 -15.68 11.58
CA ASP A 148 -31.59 -15.27 12.85
C ASP A 148 -32.74 -14.27 12.64
N ILE A 149 -33.78 -14.68 11.91
CA ILE A 149 -35.05 -13.94 11.85
C ILE A 149 -36.12 -14.79 12.53
N GLU A 150 -36.48 -14.40 13.75
CA GLU A 150 -37.67 -14.87 14.49
C GLU A 150 -38.98 -14.63 13.72
#